data_AF-A0A1G3PCV9-F1
#
_entry.id   AF-A0A1G3PCV9-F1
#
_cell.length_a   1.000
_cell.length_b   1.000
_cell.length_c   1.000
_cell.angle_alpha   90.00
_cell.angle_beta   90.00
_cell.angle_gamma   90.00
#
_symmetry.space_group_name_H-M   'P 1'
#
loop_
_entity.id
_entity.type
_entity.pdbx_description
1 polymer ?
#
loop_
_entity_poly.entity_id
_entity_poly.type
_entity_poly.pdbx_seq_one_letter_code
_entity_poly.pdbx_strand_id
1 'polypeptide(L)'
;MKENYLKVSMLVYSIVSISQVIIFIFVMNNMLVVVIGNIILLLLFVLMYQIIKKINLVNKKVIANLNNENTIMQEKLENIKTDNAATIQKNKEKYESLQSDTGHTITTYYNELIVYKKSISMLIRSITSNLSSTTTPIANDLLKLQEKIVTFVHNISEYHDEIVKKTSLNKIVAKSEEIKSDSISVSEIIGETFTTFDKNLRLFETIINRIFENTGNIEEIANKVNVLSINAAIEAARSGDNGKGFSVISTEIKKLSGYTFNFLKEISNTIEESKNILKDINVSFATRERTIIELVGKQSSSNQELYSVFLAFDKNFETIYNQIQLFIEVIKVNIKNISPVIQLHEITIQEAENLDLAISDFIDNSLQILNPYITSDTIQTDHASEVIYRIRNRLTTSRELDALESVVKELNLDSKIDLKRQNNLIELF
;
A
#
# COMPACT_ATOMS: atom_id res chain seq x y z
N MET A 1 -87.80 -123.79 122.13
CA MET A 1 -87.50 -122.34 122.20
C MET A 1 -86.01 -121.98 122.37
N LYS A 2 -85.05 -122.92 122.56
CA LYS A 2 -83.61 -122.58 122.73
C LYS A 2 -82.76 -122.61 121.45
N GLU A 3 -83.26 -123.19 120.36
CA GLU A 3 -82.47 -123.45 119.14
C GLU A 3 -82.45 -122.27 118.14
N ASN A 4 -83.45 -121.38 118.17
CA ASN A 4 -83.51 -120.21 117.28
C ASN A 4 -82.59 -119.05 117.70
N TYR A 5 -82.18 -118.96 118.96
CA TYR A 5 -81.29 -117.89 119.44
C TYR A 5 -79.83 -118.10 118.97
N LEU A 6 -79.40 -119.35 118.79
CA LEU A 6 -78.04 -119.70 118.38
C LEU A 6 -77.78 -119.37 116.89
N LYS A 7 -78.79 -119.54 116.03
CA LYS A 7 -78.70 -119.18 114.60
C LYS A 7 -78.61 -117.68 114.38
N VAL A 8 -79.35 -116.88 115.16
CA VAL A 8 -79.31 -115.41 115.04
C VAL A 8 -77.99 -114.85 115.56
N SER A 9 -77.42 -115.37 116.65
CA SER A 9 -76.13 -114.88 117.15
C SER A 9 -74.95 -115.23 116.23
N MET A 10 -74.97 -116.41 115.58
CA MET A 10 -73.96 -116.76 114.56
C MET A 10 -74.06 -115.87 113.32
N LEU A 11 -75.26 -115.51 112.88
CA LEU A 11 -75.47 -114.58 111.77
C LEU A 11 -74.92 -113.19 112.10
N VAL A 12 -75.20 -112.66 113.29
CA VAL A 12 -74.69 -111.34 113.71
C VAL A 12 -73.15 -111.35 113.84
N TYR A 13 -72.54 -112.40 114.40
CA TYR A 13 -71.08 -112.51 114.46
C TYR A 13 -70.43 -112.60 113.08
N SER A 14 -71.04 -113.30 112.14
CA SER A 14 -70.55 -113.39 110.76
C SER A 14 -70.61 -112.06 110.02
N ILE A 15 -71.68 -111.26 110.23
CA ILE A 15 -71.81 -109.93 109.63
C ILE A 15 -70.79 -108.96 110.24
N VAL A 16 -70.59 -109.00 111.57
CA VAL A 16 -69.61 -108.14 112.25
C VAL A 16 -68.19 -108.48 111.82
N SER A 17 -67.80 -109.76 111.72
CA SER A 17 -66.45 -110.12 111.28
C SER A 17 -66.19 -109.75 109.82
N ILE A 18 -67.18 -109.92 108.94
CA ILE A 18 -67.09 -109.48 107.55
C ILE A 18 -66.95 -107.96 107.47
N SER A 19 -67.70 -107.21 108.28
CA SER A 19 -67.59 -105.73 108.29
C SER A 19 -66.23 -105.24 108.78
N GLN A 20 -65.63 -105.88 109.80
CA GLN A 20 -64.30 -105.55 110.29
C GLN A 20 -63.21 -105.85 109.26
N VAL A 21 -63.33 -106.96 108.52
CA VAL A 21 -62.41 -107.31 107.43
C VAL A 21 -62.51 -106.30 106.29
N ILE A 22 -63.72 -105.88 105.92
CA ILE A 22 -63.92 -104.86 104.87
C ILE A 22 -63.32 -103.51 105.29
N ILE A 23 -63.52 -103.08 106.54
CA ILE A 23 -62.93 -101.83 107.06
C ILE A 23 -61.39 -101.92 107.09
N PHE A 24 -60.83 -103.05 107.53
CA PHE A 24 -59.38 -103.23 107.57
C PHE A 24 -58.77 -103.20 106.16
N ILE A 25 -59.39 -103.89 105.19
CA ILE A 25 -58.98 -103.84 103.78
C ILE A 25 -59.09 -102.40 103.25
N PHE A 26 -60.17 -101.67 103.57
CA PHE A 26 -60.36 -100.29 103.14
C PHE A 26 -59.29 -99.34 103.70
N VAL A 27 -58.95 -99.45 104.99
CA VAL A 27 -57.91 -98.62 105.63
C VAL A 27 -56.53 -98.96 105.07
N MET A 28 -56.19 -100.24 104.93
CA MET A 28 -54.90 -100.67 104.37
C MET A 28 -54.74 -100.23 102.91
N ASN A 29 -55.80 -100.29 102.10
CA ASN A 29 -55.74 -99.84 100.72
C ASN A 29 -55.54 -98.32 100.63
N ASN A 30 -56.23 -97.54 101.47
CA ASN A 30 -56.01 -96.09 101.54
C ASN A 30 -54.60 -95.73 102.04
N MET A 31 -54.05 -96.45 103.01
CA MET A 31 -52.69 -96.20 103.49
C MET A 31 -51.63 -96.52 102.43
N LEU A 32 -51.82 -97.61 101.67
CA LEU A 32 -50.95 -97.97 100.55
C LEU A 32 -50.97 -96.89 99.46
N VAL A 33 -52.14 -96.34 99.13
CA VAL A 33 -52.29 -95.24 98.16
C VAL A 33 -51.53 -93.99 98.61
N VAL A 34 -51.56 -93.63 99.89
CA VAL A 34 -50.84 -92.47 100.44
C VAL A 34 -49.32 -92.67 100.39
N VAL A 35 -48.81 -93.86 100.73
CA VAL A 35 -47.36 -94.14 100.69
C VAL A 35 -46.85 -94.14 99.24
N ILE A 36 -47.57 -94.79 98.32
CA ILE A 36 -47.23 -94.79 96.89
C ILE A 36 -47.28 -93.36 96.34
N GLY A 37 -48.30 -92.56 96.73
CA GLY A 37 -48.42 -91.16 96.34
C GLY A 37 -47.23 -90.31 96.78
N ASN A 38 -46.73 -90.48 98.01
CA ASN A 38 -45.57 -89.74 98.51
C ASN A 38 -44.25 -90.17 97.84
N ILE A 39 -44.08 -91.46 97.55
CA ILE A 39 -42.91 -91.96 96.81
C ILE A 39 -42.90 -91.40 95.38
N ILE A 40 -44.06 -91.39 94.72
CA ILE A 40 -44.22 -90.76 93.40
C ILE A 40 -43.89 -89.27 93.47
N LEU A 41 -44.35 -88.56 94.51
CA LEU A 41 -44.09 -87.13 94.69
C LEU A 41 -42.58 -86.84 94.88
N LEU A 42 -41.88 -87.64 95.68
CA LEU A 42 -40.44 -87.52 95.89
C LEU A 42 -39.65 -87.81 94.61
N LEU A 43 -40.03 -88.86 93.88
CA LEU A 43 -39.44 -89.19 92.58
C LEU A 43 -39.65 -88.06 91.58
N LEU A 44 -40.86 -87.50 91.50
CA LEU A 44 -41.17 -86.33 90.67
C LEU A 44 -40.33 -85.12 91.08
N PHE A 45 -40.13 -84.86 92.37
CA PHE A 45 -39.30 -83.75 92.84
C PHE A 45 -37.83 -83.91 92.45
N VAL A 46 -37.24 -85.10 92.64
CA VAL A 46 -35.84 -85.38 92.26
C VAL A 46 -35.66 -85.26 90.75
N LEU A 47 -36.61 -85.81 89.98
CA LEU A 47 -36.60 -85.74 88.52
C LEU A 47 -36.73 -84.29 88.05
N MET A 48 -37.60 -83.49 88.69
CA MET A 48 -37.75 -82.06 88.43
C MET A 48 -36.47 -81.27 88.78
N TYR A 49 -35.81 -81.57 89.90
CA TYR A 49 -34.54 -80.96 90.27
C TYR A 49 -33.42 -81.28 89.26
N GLN A 50 -33.31 -82.53 88.80
CA GLN A 50 -32.33 -82.91 87.77
C GLN A 50 -32.60 -82.20 86.44
N ILE A 51 -33.87 -82.07 86.03
CA ILE A 51 -34.27 -81.31 84.85
C ILE A 51 -33.85 -79.84 85.00
N ILE A 52 -34.20 -79.18 86.10
CA ILE A 52 -33.86 -77.77 86.35
C ILE A 52 -32.34 -77.56 86.33
N LYS A 53 -31.56 -78.44 86.97
CA LYS A 53 -30.09 -78.35 86.94
C LYS A 53 -29.53 -78.47 85.52
N LYS A 54 -30.05 -79.40 84.72
CA LYS A 54 -29.63 -79.59 83.32
C LYS A 54 -30.03 -78.39 82.45
N ILE A 55 -31.24 -77.86 82.62
CA ILE A 55 -31.71 -76.63 81.97
C ILE A 55 -30.80 -75.46 82.33
N ASN A 56 -30.46 -75.26 83.61
CA ASN A 56 -29.59 -74.16 84.04
C ASN A 56 -28.18 -74.27 83.46
N LEU A 57 -27.63 -75.48 83.34
CA LEU A 57 -26.31 -75.69 82.74
C LEU A 57 -26.32 -75.44 81.23
N VAL A 58 -27.38 -75.87 80.54
CA VAL A 58 -27.61 -75.54 79.12
C VAL A 58 -27.78 -74.04 78.94
N ASN A 59 -28.62 -73.38 79.74
CA ASN A 59 -28.82 -71.93 79.71
C ASN A 59 -27.50 -71.18 79.92
N LYS A 60 -26.67 -71.60 80.87
CA LYS A 60 -25.34 -70.98 81.09
C LYS A 60 -24.43 -71.12 79.87
N LYS A 61 -24.43 -72.28 79.21
CA LYS A 61 -23.65 -72.50 77.97
C LYS A 61 -24.20 -71.68 76.80
N VAL A 62 -25.53 -71.61 76.65
CA VAL A 62 -26.19 -70.80 75.61
C VAL A 62 -25.89 -69.32 75.81
N ILE A 63 -26.02 -68.79 77.03
CA ILE A 63 -25.69 -67.40 77.35
C ILE A 63 -24.20 -67.13 77.10
N ALA A 64 -23.30 -68.04 77.48
CA ALA A 64 -21.87 -67.89 77.23
C ALA A 64 -21.55 -67.85 75.72
N ASN A 65 -22.18 -68.72 74.92
CA ASN A 65 -22.03 -68.72 73.46
C ASN A 65 -22.61 -67.45 72.83
N LEU A 66 -23.82 -67.03 73.22
CA LEU A 66 -24.45 -65.80 72.75
C LEU A 66 -23.61 -64.58 73.09
N ASN A 67 -23.03 -64.51 74.30
CA ASN A 67 -22.13 -63.43 74.69
C ASN A 67 -20.86 -63.43 73.84
N ASN A 68 -20.26 -64.59 73.59
CA ASN A 68 -19.07 -64.69 72.74
C ASN A 68 -19.35 -64.29 71.28
N GLU A 69 -20.46 -64.77 70.70
CA GLU A 69 -20.91 -64.35 69.37
C GLU A 69 -21.19 -62.84 69.32
N ASN A 70 -21.81 -62.28 70.37
CA ASN A 70 -22.06 -60.84 70.46
C ASN A 70 -20.76 -60.04 70.55
N THR A 71 -19.75 -60.51 71.31
CA THR A 71 -18.42 -59.88 71.37
C THR A 71 -17.73 -59.91 70.00
N ILE A 72 -17.73 -61.06 69.31
CA ILE A 72 -17.19 -61.17 67.95
C ILE A 72 -17.96 -60.25 66.97
N MET A 73 -19.27 -60.14 67.12
CA MET A 73 -20.10 -59.28 66.28
C MET A 73 -19.83 -57.79 66.54
N GLN A 74 -19.61 -57.39 67.80
CA GLN A 74 -19.20 -56.04 68.18
C GLN A 74 -17.81 -55.71 67.63
N GLU A 75 -16.85 -56.62 67.73
CA GLU A 75 -15.51 -56.45 67.16
C GLU A 75 -15.55 -56.31 65.64
N LYS A 76 -16.31 -57.17 64.95
CA LYS A 76 -16.54 -57.03 63.50
C LYS A 76 -17.19 -55.70 63.13
N LEU A 77 -18.17 -55.24 63.91
CA LEU A 77 -18.85 -53.96 63.69
C LEU A 77 -17.89 -52.78 63.86
N GLU A 78 -17.03 -52.79 64.89
CA GLU A 78 -16.02 -51.74 65.10
C GLU A 78 -14.94 -51.75 64.03
N ASN A 79 -14.49 -52.91 63.57
CA ASN A 79 -13.57 -53.02 62.44
C ASN A 79 -14.20 -52.45 61.16
N ILE A 80 -15.46 -52.80 60.85
CA ILE A 80 -16.19 -52.25 59.70
C ILE A 80 -16.34 -50.72 59.80
N LYS A 81 -16.65 -50.17 60.98
CA LYS A 81 -16.73 -48.71 61.18
C LYS A 81 -15.39 -48.04 60.92
N THR A 82 -14.31 -48.61 61.44
CA THR A 82 -12.95 -48.07 61.32
C THR A 82 -12.48 -48.09 59.86
N ASP A 83 -12.67 -49.22 59.17
CA ASP A 83 -12.32 -49.37 57.75
C ASP A 83 -13.14 -48.42 56.86
N ASN A 84 -14.43 -48.27 57.14
CA ASN A 84 -15.29 -47.32 56.43
C ASN A 84 -14.86 -45.87 56.68
N ALA A 85 -14.53 -45.50 57.93
CA ALA A 85 -14.04 -44.17 58.27
C ALA A 85 -12.72 -43.85 57.55
N ALA A 86 -11.78 -44.80 57.53
CA ALA A 86 -10.52 -44.68 56.79
C ALA A 86 -10.75 -44.53 55.28
N THR A 87 -11.70 -45.29 54.71
CA THR A 87 -12.06 -45.20 53.29
C THR A 87 -12.70 -43.86 52.94
N ILE A 88 -13.61 -43.36 53.77
CA ILE A 88 -14.25 -42.04 53.61
C ILE A 88 -13.19 -40.93 53.67
N GLN A 89 -12.27 -40.99 54.64
CA GLN A 89 -11.20 -40.00 54.77
C GLN A 89 -10.27 -40.00 53.55
N LYS A 90 -9.85 -41.18 53.06
CA LYS A 90 -9.05 -41.31 51.84
C LYS A 90 -9.77 -40.76 50.60
N ASN A 91 -11.07 -41.02 50.46
CA ASN A 91 -11.87 -40.50 49.36
C ASN A 91 -12.03 -38.98 49.45
N LYS A 92 -12.17 -38.43 50.66
CA LYS A 92 -12.21 -36.99 50.91
C LYS A 92 -10.90 -36.32 50.51
N GLU A 93 -9.75 -36.83 50.97
CA GLU A 93 -8.42 -36.31 50.59
C GLU A 93 -8.20 -36.37 49.08
N LYS A 94 -8.62 -37.46 48.43
CA LYS A 94 -8.56 -37.58 46.96
C LYS A 94 -9.45 -36.55 46.26
N TYR A 95 -10.65 -36.29 46.79
CA TYR A 95 -11.56 -35.29 46.24
C TYR A 95 -11.01 -33.87 46.41
N GLU A 96 -10.45 -33.54 47.58
CA GLU A 96 -9.82 -32.25 47.86
C GLU A 96 -8.58 -32.03 46.97
N SER A 97 -7.72 -33.03 46.80
CA SER A 97 -6.58 -32.97 45.87
C SER A 97 -7.06 -32.77 44.43
N LEU A 98 -8.05 -33.53 43.97
CA LEU A 98 -8.57 -33.41 42.60
C LEU A 98 -9.21 -32.03 42.37
N GLN A 99 -9.93 -31.50 43.35
CA GLN A 99 -10.53 -30.17 43.29
C GLN A 99 -9.44 -29.09 43.21
N SER A 100 -8.38 -29.21 44.02
CA SER A 100 -7.23 -28.29 43.98
C SER A 100 -6.51 -28.33 42.63
N ASP A 101 -6.20 -29.52 42.12
CA ASP A 101 -5.53 -29.71 40.82
C ASP A 101 -6.37 -29.16 39.66
N THR A 102 -7.68 -29.39 39.70
CA THR A 102 -8.63 -28.86 38.71
C THR A 102 -8.70 -27.33 38.77
N GLY A 103 -8.78 -26.76 39.97
CA GLY A 103 -8.78 -25.30 40.16
C GLY A 103 -7.49 -24.63 39.70
N HIS A 104 -6.34 -25.23 39.96
CA HIS A 104 -5.06 -24.77 39.41
C HIS A 104 -5.04 -24.83 37.89
N THR A 105 -5.48 -25.94 37.29
CA THR A 105 -5.54 -26.08 35.83
C THR A 105 -6.46 -25.04 35.19
N ILE A 106 -7.64 -24.79 35.77
CA ILE A 106 -8.57 -23.75 35.31
C ILE A 106 -7.94 -22.36 35.43
N THR A 107 -7.25 -22.07 36.53
CA THR A 107 -6.55 -20.79 36.74
C THR A 107 -5.44 -20.58 35.70
N THR A 108 -4.70 -21.64 35.34
CA THR A 108 -3.72 -21.59 34.26
C THR A 108 -4.39 -21.22 32.93
N TYR A 109 -5.44 -21.93 32.51
CA TYR A 109 -6.17 -21.62 31.27
C TYR A 109 -6.76 -20.20 31.27
N TYR A 110 -7.31 -19.76 32.40
CA TYR A 110 -7.84 -18.41 32.58
C TYR A 110 -6.75 -17.34 32.33
N ASN A 111 -5.58 -17.51 32.93
CA ASN A 111 -4.44 -16.61 32.72
C ASN A 111 -3.93 -16.65 31.28
N GLU A 112 -3.86 -17.83 30.65
CA GLU A 112 -3.47 -17.94 29.24
C GLU A 112 -4.44 -17.19 28.32
N LEU A 113 -5.74 -17.30 28.56
CA LEU A 113 -6.78 -16.60 27.79
C LEU A 113 -6.65 -15.08 27.88
N ILE A 114 -6.34 -14.53 29.06
CA ILE A 114 -6.07 -13.09 29.23
C ILE A 114 -4.89 -12.65 28.35
N VAL A 115 -3.80 -13.41 28.36
CA VAL A 115 -2.62 -13.11 27.54
C VAL A 115 -2.96 -13.20 26.05
N TYR A 116 -3.63 -14.26 25.62
CA TYR A 116 -4.07 -14.42 24.23
C TYR A 116 -4.97 -13.27 23.77
N LYS A 117 -5.95 -12.88 24.57
CA LYS A 117 -6.84 -11.73 24.27
C LYS A 117 -6.01 -10.50 23.98
N LYS A 118 -5.09 -10.16 24.89
CA LYS A 118 -4.30 -8.94 24.80
C LYS A 118 -3.33 -8.97 23.61
N SER A 119 -2.64 -10.08 23.41
CA SER A 119 -1.72 -10.30 22.28
C SER A 119 -2.43 -10.23 20.94
N ILE A 120 -3.56 -10.91 20.78
CA ILE A 120 -4.31 -10.90 19.52
C ILE A 120 -4.81 -9.48 19.21
N SER A 121 -5.42 -8.78 20.17
CA SER A 121 -5.90 -7.42 19.94
C SER A 121 -4.80 -6.43 19.59
N MET A 122 -3.62 -6.52 20.22
CA MET A 122 -2.50 -5.64 19.86
C MET A 122 -1.93 -5.98 18.47
N LEU A 123 -1.85 -7.26 18.09
CA LEU A 123 -1.40 -7.66 16.76
C LEU A 123 -2.39 -7.19 15.67
N ILE A 124 -3.69 -7.36 15.88
CA ILE A 124 -4.72 -6.88 14.95
C ILE A 124 -4.70 -5.35 14.82
N ARG A 125 -4.54 -4.61 15.93
CA ARG A 125 -4.37 -3.15 15.89
C ARG A 125 -3.13 -2.73 15.11
N SER A 126 -2.03 -3.47 15.24
CA SER A 126 -0.81 -3.22 14.46
C SER A 126 -1.05 -3.38 12.95
N ILE A 127 -1.74 -4.46 12.54
CA ILE A 127 -2.15 -4.70 11.15
C ILE A 127 -3.03 -3.56 10.63
N THR A 128 -4.08 -3.22 11.39
CA THR A 128 -5.07 -2.20 11.01
C THR A 128 -4.42 -0.81 10.87
N SER A 129 -3.56 -0.44 11.82
CA SER A 129 -2.79 0.81 11.77
C SER A 129 -1.87 0.85 10.54
N ASN A 130 -1.22 -0.27 10.20
CA ASN A 130 -0.36 -0.32 9.04
C ASN A 130 -1.14 -0.21 7.71
N LEU A 131 -2.26 -0.90 7.58
CA LEU A 131 -3.12 -0.78 6.41
C LEU A 131 -3.70 0.63 6.30
N SER A 132 -4.16 1.23 7.40
CA SER A 132 -4.72 2.60 7.39
C SER A 132 -3.68 3.65 7.00
N SER A 133 -2.46 3.55 7.55
CA SER A 133 -1.35 4.46 7.25
C SER A 133 -0.82 4.36 5.83
N THR A 134 -1.06 3.25 5.12
CA THR A 134 -0.69 3.09 3.70
C THR A 134 -1.85 3.41 2.75
N THR A 135 -3.07 3.02 3.12
CA THR A 135 -4.27 3.18 2.29
C THR A 135 -4.68 4.65 2.15
N THR A 136 -4.67 5.40 3.25
CA THR A 136 -5.09 6.81 3.25
C THR A 136 -4.21 7.70 2.36
N PRO A 137 -2.87 7.62 2.41
CA PRO A 137 -2.01 8.35 1.47
C PRO A 137 -2.24 7.94 0.02
N ILE A 138 -2.32 6.63 -0.27
CA ILE A 138 -2.53 6.13 -1.64
C ILE A 138 -3.84 6.68 -2.22
N ALA A 139 -4.93 6.64 -1.45
CA ALA A 139 -6.22 7.17 -1.89
C ALA A 139 -6.17 8.69 -2.16
N ASN A 140 -5.54 9.46 -1.27
CA ASN A 140 -5.39 10.91 -1.44
C ASN A 140 -4.52 11.27 -2.64
N ASP A 141 -3.41 10.56 -2.85
CA ASP A 141 -2.51 10.79 -3.98
C ASP A 141 -3.18 10.42 -5.31
N LEU A 142 -4.02 9.38 -5.31
CA LEU A 142 -4.83 9.00 -6.47
C LEU A 142 -5.81 10.13 -6.88
N LEU A 143 -6.50 10.73 -5.90
CA LEU A 143 -7.43 11.85 -6.15
C LEU A 143 -6.70 13.08 -6.70
N LYS A 144 -5.57 13.45 -6.09
CA LYS A 144 -4.73 14.57 -6.57
C LYS A 144 -4.19 14.30 -7.98
N LEU A 145 -3.79 13.07 -8.27
CA LEU A 145 -3.33 12.67 -9.59
C LEU A 145 -4.46 12.80 -10.62
N GLN A 146 -5.68 12.37 -10.27
CA GLN A 146 -6.86 12.50 -11.13
C GLN A 146 -7.18 13.97 -11.45
N GLU A 147 -7.16 14.85 -10.45
CA GLU A 147 -7.35 16.30 -10.65
C GLU A 147 -6.29 16.88 -11.59
N LYS A 148 -5.01 16.57 -11.34
CA LYS A 148 -3.90 17.03 -12.20
C LYS A 148 -4.03 16.54 -13.64
N ILE A 149 -4.48 15.30 -13.85
CA ILE A 149 -4.73 14.77 -15.21
C ILE A 149 -5.84 15.55 -15.90
N VAL A 150 -6.93 15.86 -15.22
CA VAL A 150 -8.04 16.64 -15.80
C VAL A 150 -7.55 18.02 -16.25
N THR A 151 -6.82 18.73 -15.39
CA THR A 151 -6.24 20.04 -15.74
C THR A 151 -5.21 19.93 -16.87
N PHE A 152 -4.36 18.91 -16.86
CA PHE A 152 -3.38 18.68 -17.92
C PHE A 152 -4.04 18.38 -19.27
N VAL A 153 -5.08 17.54 -19.28
CA VAL A 153 -5.91 17.26 -20.47
C VAL A 153 -6.55 18.53 -21.01
N HIS A 154 -7.09 19.38 -20.13
CA HIS A 154 -7.69 20.64 -20.53
C HIS A 154 -6.67 21.56 -21.22
N ASN A 155 -5.52 21.79 -20.58
CA ASN A 155 -4.47 22.66 -21.12
C ASN A 155 -3.93 22.13 -22.47
N ILE A 156 -3.67 20.82 -22.60
CA ILE A 156 -3.16 20.27 -23.85
C ILE A 156 -4.21 20.33 -24.97
N SER A 157 -5.50 20.22 -24.64
CA SER A 157 -6.58 20.38 -25.60
C SER A 157 -6.70 21.84 -26.08
N GLU A 158 -6.52 22.81 -25.19
CA GLU A 158 -6.54 24.23 -25.56
C GLU A 158 -5.38 24.59 -26.50
N TYR A 159 -4.16 24.13 -26.21
CA TYR A 159 -3.01 24.30 -27.11
C TYR A 159 -3.20 23.59 -28.46
N HIS A 160 -3.79 22.40 -28.45
CA HIS A 160 -4.13 21.69 -29.67
C HIS A 160 -5.15 22.43 -30.50
N ASP A 161 -6.21 22.96 -29.90
CA ASP A 161 -7.20 23.77 -30.62
C ASP A 161 -6.58 25.05 -31.22
N GLU A 162 -5.64 25.70 -30.53
CA GLU A 162 -4.94 26.87 -31.05
C GLU A 162 -4.13 26.55 -32.31
N ILE A 163 -3.45 25.41 -32.32
CA ILE A 163 -2.62 24.94 -33.43
C ILE A 163 -3.49 24.37 -34.57
N VAL A 164 -4.51 23.57 -34.27
CA VAL A 164 -5.43 22.96 -35.23
C VAL A 164 -6.34 23.99 -35.89
N LYS A 165 -6.73 25.06 -35.19
CA LYS A 165 -7.37 26.21 -35.84
C LYS A 165 -6.47 26.84 -36.91
N LYS A 166 -5.19 26.44 -36.96
CA LYS A 166 -4.16 26.86 -37.89
C LYS A 166 -4.09 28.38 -37.99
N THR A 167 -4.56 29.12 -36.99
CA THR A 167 -4.66 30.57 -37.08
C THR A 167 -3.27 31.18 -37.17
N SER A 168 -2.32 30.65 -36.41
CA SER A 168 -0.92 31.06 -36.46
C SER A 168 -0.19 30.43 -37.64
N LEU A 169 -0.41 29.14 -37.91
CA LEU A 169 0.23 28.44 -39.03
C LEU A 169 -0.20 29.04 -40.38
N ASN A 170 -1.51 29.17 -40.65
CA ASN A 170 -2.04 29.78 -41.87
C ASN A 170 -1.58 31.22 -42.05
N LYS A 171 -1.45 32.01 -40.98
CA LYS A 171 -0.88 33.36 -41.06
C LYS A 171 0.57 33.32 -41.54
N ILE A 172 1.36 32.39 -41.02
CA ILE A 172 2.77 32.22 -41.40
C ILE A 172 2.87 31.69 -42.83
N VAL A 173 2.05 30.71 -43.21
CA VAL A 173 1.94 30.19 -44.58
C VAL A 173 1.61 31.33 -45.55
N ALA A 174 0.53 32.06 -45.28
CA ALA A 174 0.09 33.18 -46.12
C ALA A 174 1.18 34.26 -46.22
N LYS A 175 1.85 34.60 -45.11
CA LYS A 175 2.93 35.59 -45.14
C LYS A 175 4.16 35.09 -45.90
N SER A 176 4.47 33.80 -45.82
CA SER A 176 5.54 33.18 -46.59
C SER A 176 5.24 33.21 -48.09
N GLU A 177 4.00 32.93 -48.49
CA GLU A 177 3.55 33.06 -49.88
C GLU A 177 3.61 34.51 -50.38
N GLU A 178 3.20 35.48 -49.56
CA GLU A 178 3.30 36.91 -49.85
C GLU A 178 4.77 37.32 -50.07
N ILE A 179 5.68 36.97 -49.15
CA ILE A 179 7.12 37.27 -49.27
C ILE A 179 7.73 36.63 -50.52
N LYS A 180 7.28 35.42 -50.89
CA LYS A 180 7.71 34.75 -52.12
C LYS A 180 7.27 35.54 -53.35
N SER A 181 6.02 36.00 -53.39
CA SER A 181 5.51 36.86 -54.45
C SER A 181 6.29 38.16 -54.54
N ASP A 182 6.50 38.84 -53.42
CA ASP A 182 7.26 40.09 -53.35
C ASP A 182 8.69 39.91 -53.83
N SER A 183 9.34 38.81 -53.47
CA SER A 183 10.72 38.51 -53.91
C SER A 183 10.81 38.34 -55.43
N ILE A 184 9.81 37.72 -56.06
CA ILE A 184 9.72 37.58 -57.52
C ILE A 184 9.54 38.96 -58.17
N SER A 185 8.59 39.76 -57.68
CA SER A 185 8.36 41.11 -58.22
C SER A 185 9.56 42.04 -58.05
N VAL A 186 10.24 41.98 -56.90
CA VAL A 186 11.47 42.73 -56.64
C VAL A 186 12.56 42.31 -57.63
N SER A 187 12.75 41.01 -57.85
CA SER A 187 13.72 40.51 -58.83
C SER A 187 13.45 41.01 -60.25
N GLU A 188 12.18 41.10 -60.66
CA GLU A 188 11.77 41.59 -61.98
C GLU A 188 12.06 43.09 -62.14
N ILE A 189 11.68 43.91 -61.14
CA ILE A 189 11.95 45.36 -61.12
C ILE A 189 13.45 45.64 -61.16
N ILE A 190 14.23 44.87 -60.41
CA ILE A 190 15.70 44.93 -60.42
C ILE A 190 16.20 44.67 -61.85
N GLY A 191 15.81 43.56 -62.46
CA GLY A 191 16.23 43.21 -63.82
C GLY A 191 15.94 44.31 -64.85
N GLU A 192 14.75 44.90 -64.80
CA GLU A 192 14.38 46.02 -65.69
C GLU A 192 15.20 47.29 -65.42
N THR A 193 15.45 47.61 -64.14
CA THR A 193 16.26 48.76 -63.73
C THR A 193 17.70 48.62 -64.23
N PHE A 194 18.30 47.44 -64.05
CA PHE A 194 19.66 47.15 -64.50
C PHE A 194 19.77 47.22 -66.03
N THR A 195 18.80 46.65 -66.75
CA THR A 195 18.73 46.72 -68.22
C THR A 195 18.64 48.17 -68.72
N THR A 196 17.80 48.98 -68.09
CA THR A 196 17.62 50.39 -68.46
C THR A 196 18.88 51.21 -68.19
N PHE A 197 19.57 50.94 -67.08
CA PHE A 197 20.81 51.62 -66.74
C PHE A 197 21.96 51.26 -67.69
N ASP A 198 22.12 49.97 -68.07
CA ASP A 198 23.11 49.55 -69.07
C ASP A 198 22.89 50.29 -70.41
N LYS A 199 21.63 50.41 -70.85
CA LYS A 199 21.28 51.17 -72.05
C LYS A 199 21.70 52.64 -71.95
N ASN A 200 21.45 53.28 -70.81
CA ASN A 200 21.83 54.68 -70.58
C ASN A 200 23.35 54.87 -70.54
N LEU A 201 24.09 53.94 -69.91
CA LEU A 201 25.55 53.96 -69.91
C LEU A 201 26.14 53.86 -71.32
N ARG A 202 25.64 52.94 -72.16
CA ARG A 202 26.07 52.81 -73.56
C ARG A 202 25.80 54.07 -74.36
N LEU A 203 24.64 54.71 -74.14
CA LEU A 203 24.31 55.98 -74.79
C LEU A 203 25.28 57.08 -74.35
N PHE A 204 25.58 57.15 -73.05
CA PHE A 204 26.49 58.15 -72.52
C PHE A 204 27.94 57.93 -73.01
N GLU A 205 28.42 56.70 -73.07
CA GLU A 205 29.71 56.33 -73.68
C GLU A 205 29.78 56.78 -75.15
N THR A 206 28.69 56.57 -75.91
CA THR A 206 28.57 57.03 -77.30
C THR A 206 28.68 58.56 -77.39
N ILE A 207 28.04 59.30 -76.50
CA ILE A 207 28.10 60.77 -76.45
C ILE A 207 29.52 61.24 -76.13
N ILE A 208 30.18 60.65 -75.14
CA ILE A 208 31.56 61.00 -74.76
C ILE A 208 32.54 60.75 -75.92
N ASN A 209 32.40 59.63 -76.64
CA ASN A 209 33.24 59.35 -77.81
C ASN A 209 33.01 60.36 -78.94
N ARG A 210 31.76 60.80 -79.17
CA ARG A 210 31.47 61.86 -80.15
C ARG A 210 32.04 63.21 -79.75
N ILE A 211 32.02 63.55 -78.46
CA ILE A 211 32.65 64.79 -77.96
C ILE A 211 34.17 64.72 -78.19
N PHE A 212 34.79 63.57 -77.89
CA PHE A 212 36.22 63.35 -78.13
C PHE A 212 36.61 63.55 -79.61
N GLU A 213 35.83 62.97 -80.52
CA GLU A 213 36.02 63.14 -81.97
C GLU A 213 35.90 64.61 -82.39
N ASN A 214 34.87 65.32 -81.89
CA ASN A 214 34.68 66.74 -82.16
C ASN A 214 35.84 67.60 -81.62
N THR A 215 36.33 67.32 -80.41
CA THR A 215 37.50 68.00 -79.82
C THR A 215 38.74 67.81 -80.69
N GLY A 216 38.98 66.59 -81.20
CA GLY A 216 40.07 66.31 -82.14
C GLY A 216 39.94 67.08 -83.46
N ASN A 217 38.73 67.18 -84.01
CA ASN A 217 38.47 67.99 -85.21
C ASN A 217 38.74 69.48 -84.97
N ILE A 218 38.37 70.01 -83.80
CA ILE A 218 38.65 71.42 -83.44
C ILE A 218 40.15 71.64 -83.24
N GLU A 219 40.87 70.66 -82.67
CA GLU A 219 42.34 70.70 -82.56
C GLU A 219 43.02 70.78 -83.92
N GLU A 220 42.52 70.03 -84.91
CA GLU A 220 43.00 70.11 -86.29
C GLU A 220 42.74 71.50 -86.90
N ILE A 221 41.57 72.09 -86.65
CA ILE A 221 41.24 73.45 -87.10
C ILE A 221 42.15 74.48 -86.43
N ALA A 222 42.35 74.39 -85.12
CA ALA A 222 43.23 75.28 -84.37
C ALA A 222 44.68 75.21 -84.88
N ASN A 223 45.15 74.01 -85.26
CA ASN A 223 46.45 73.80 -85.92
C ASN A 223 46.52 74.53 -87.26
N LYS A 224 45.50 74.38 -88.11
CA LYS A 224 45.42 75.08 -89.40
C LYS A 224 45.43 76.59 -89.22
N VAL A 225 44.67 77.12 -88.26
CA VAL A 225 44.61 78.56 -87.95
C VAL A 225 45.97 79.07 -87.43
N ASN A 226 46.64 78.31 -86.57
CA ASN A 226 47.98 78.64 -86.07
C ASN A 226 48.99 78.71 -87.23
N VAL A 227 49.00 77.73 -88.13
CA VAL A 227 49.85 77.73 -89.33
C VAL A 227 49.51 78.93 -90.24
N LEU A 228 48.22 79.22 -90.45
CA LEU A 228 47.79 80.39 -91.22
C LEU A 228 48.28 81.70 -90.60
N SER A 229 48.23 81.81 -89.27
CA SER A 229 48.69 82.98 -88.52
C SER A 229 50.20 83.19 -88.65
N ILE A 230 50.98 82.11 -88.64
CA ILE A 230 52.43 82.15 -88.85
C ILE A 230 52.74 82.59 -90.28
N ASN A 231 52.04 82.05 -91.27
CA ASN A 231 52.19 82.47 -92.66
C ASN A 231 51.84 83.94 -92.85
N ALA A 232 50.77 84.42 -92.22
CA ALA A 232 50.39 85.84 -92.23
C ALA A 232 51.43 86.74 -91.52
N ALA A 233 52.00 86.29 -90.41
CA ALA A 233 53.07 87.00 -89.70
C ALA A 233 54.34 87.13 -90.55
N ILE A 234 54.70 86.07 -91.29
CA ILE A 234 55.83 86.07 -92.24
C ILE A 234 55.58 87.08 -93.37
N GLU A 235 54.38 87.08 -93.98
CA GLU A 235 54.06 87.99 -95.08
C GLU A 235 53.94 89.46 -94.62
N ALA A 236 53.46 89.68 -93.38
CA ALA A 236 53.45 90.99 -92.74
C ALA A 236 54.87 91.53 -92.49
N ALA A 237 55.80 90.67 -92.04
CA ALA A 237 57.20 91.04 -91.88
C ALA A 237 57.88 91.33 -93.24
N ARG A 238 57.51 90.58 -94.29
CA ARG A 238 58.01 90.76 -95.66
C ARG A 238 57.56 92.08 -96.31
N SER A 239 56.40 92.60 -95.90
CA SER A 239 55.82 93.85 -96.41
C SER A 239 56.36 95.13 -95.75
N GLY A 240 57.32 95.02 -94.80
CA GLY A 240 57.97 96.16 -94.15
C GLY A 240 57.00 97.07 -93.39
N ASP A 241 57.08 98.39 -93.58
CA ASP A 241 56.24 99.37 -92.87
C ASP A 241 54.74 99.25 -93.17
N ASN A 242 54.37 98.79 -94.37
CA ASN A 242 52.97 98.58 -94.77
C ASN A 242 52.33 97.34 -94.11
N GLY A 243 53.15 96.43 -93.57
CA GLY A 243 52.69 95.20 -92.93
C GLY A 243 52.46 95.29 -91.42
N LYS A 244 52.74 96.45 -90.78
CA LYS A 244 52.65 96.61 -89.32
C LYS A 244 51.27 96.26 -88.74
N GLY A 245 50.18 96.69 -89.40
CA GLY A 245 48.81 96.35 -88.98
C GLY A 245 48.49 94.86 -89.10
N PHE A 246 48.95 94.21 -90.18
CA PHE A 246 48.79 92.76 -90.39
C PHE A 246 49.62 91.93 -89.40
N SER A 247 50.79 92.43 -89.00
CA SER A 247 51.64 91.78 -87.99
C SER A 247 50.95 91.71 -86.62
N VAL A 248 50.29 92.79 -86.21
CA VAL A 248 49.50 92.82 -84.96
C VAL A 248 48.35 91.80 -85.02
N ILE A 249 47.60 91.78 -86.13
CA ILE A 249 46.48 90.82 -86.33
C ILE A 249 46.99 89.38 -86.30
N SER A 250 48.07 89.07 -87.01
CA SER A 250 48.65 87.71 -87.04
C SER A 250 49.13 87.23 -85.67
N THR A 251 49.70 88.12 -84.86
CA THR A 251 50.14 87.82 -83.49
C THR A 251 48.95 87.50 -82.59
N GLU A 252 47.85 88.25 -82.75
CA GLU A 252 46.63 88.02 -81.99
C GLU A 252 45.92 86.71 -82.40
N ILE A 253 45.88 86.39 -83.70
CA ILE A 253 45.38 85.09 -84.20
C ILE A 253 46.23 83.94 -83.65
N LYS A 254 47.56 84.08 -83.63
CA LYS A 254 48.47 83.07 -83.07
C LYS A 254 48.21 82.83 -81.58
N LYS A 255 48.05 83.91 -80.80
CA LYS A 255 47.67 83.82 -79.38
C LYS A 255 46.32 83.13 -79.20
N LEU A 256 45.31 83.48 -79.99
CA LEU A 256 43.98 82.87 -79.94
C LEU A 256 44.02 81.37 -80.27
N SER A 257 44.80 80.95 -81.27
CA SER A 257 45.01 79.53 -81.54
C SER A 257 45.72 78.81 -80.39
N GLY A 258 46.70 79.47 -79.75
CA GLY A 258 47.38 78.93 -78.56
C GLY A 258 46.45 78.74 -77.36
N TYR A 259 45.57 79.72 -77.09
CA TYR A 259 44.53 79.58 -76.07
C TYR A 259 43.54 78.46 -76.41
N THR A 260 43.20 78.32 -77.69
CA THR A 260 42.33 77.23 -78.16
C THR A 260 42.96 75.86 -77.87
N PHE A 261 44.26 75.66 -78.11
CA PHE A 261 44.95 74.40 -77.74
C PHE A 261 44.91 74.10 -76.26
N ASN A 262 45.19 75.09 -75.42
CA ASN A 262 45.17 74.90 -73.98
C ASN A 262 43.76 74.49 -73.51
N PHE A 263 42.72 75.14 -74.04
CA PHE A 263 41.34 74.81 -73.73
C PHE A 263 40.94 73.41 -74.24
N LEU A 264 41.35 73.03 -75.46
CA LEU A 264 41.11 71.68 -75.99
C LEU A 264 41.83 70.60 -75.17
N LYS A 265 43.04 70.89 -74.67
CA LYS A 265 43.77 69.97 -73.78
C LYS A 265 43.03 69.76 -72.46
N GLU A 266 42.49 70.83 -71.86
CA GLU A 266 41.65 70.72 -70.67
C GLU A 266 40.39 69.89 -70.95
N ILE A 267 39.71 70.12 -72.08
CA ILE A 267 38.56 69.31 -72.50
C ILE A 267 38.94 67.83 -72.64
N SER A 268 40.06 67.52 -73.30
CA SER A 268 40.53 66.14 -73.48
C SER A 268 40.80 65.45 -72.14
N ASN A 269 41.41 66.15 -71.18
CA ASN A 269 41.60 65.63 -69.83
C ASN A 269 40.25 65.35 -69.14
N THR A 270 39.29 66.28 -69.21
CA THR A 270 37.94 66.07 -68.65
C THR A 270 37.20 64.90 -69.30
N ILE A 271 37.40 64.68 -70.61
CA ILE A 271 36.85 63.52 -71.32
C ILE A 271 37.47 62.22 -70.82
N GLU A 272 38.79 62.19 -70.62
CA GLU A 272 39.49 61.01 -70.09
C GLU A 272 39.05 60.69 -68.66
N GLU A 273 38.93 61.71 -67.80
CA GLU A 273 38.34 61.58 -66.46
C GLU A 273 36.92 61.02 -66.52
N SER A 274 36.08 61.54 -67.43
CA SER A 274 34.70 61.05 -67.63
C SER A 274 34.66 59.59 -68.07
N LYS A 275 35.57 59.15 -68.95
CA LYS A 275 35.70 57.75 -69.37
C LYS A 275 36.09 56.83 -68.21
N ASN A 276 37.03 57.27 -67.36
CA ASN A 276 37.43 56.51 -66.19
C ASN A 276 36.27 56.36 -65.19
N ILE A 277 35.54 57.44 -64.92
CA ILE A 277 34.34 57.41 -64.06
C ILE A 277 33.30 56.44 -64.63
N LEU A 278 33.05 56.45 -65.94
CA LEU A 278 32.11 55.50 -66.56
C LEU A 278 32.52 54.05 -66.39
N LYS A 279 33.80 53.74 -66.56
CA LYS A 279 34.33 52.39 -66.36
C LYS A 279 34.12 51.93 -64.93
N ASP A 280 34.40 52.78 -63.95
CA ASP A 280 34.22 52.48 -62.53
C ASP A 280 32.74 52.28 -62.18
N ILE A 281 31.86 53.12 -62.73
CA ILE A 281 30.40 52.96 -62.58
C ILE A 281 29.96 51.61 -63.13
N ASN A 282 30.42 51.22 -64.32
CA ASN A 282 30.01 49.97 -64.96
C ASN A 282 30.42 48.74 -64.13
N VAL A 283 31.66 48.71 -63.61
CA VAL A 283 32.14 47.64 -62.74
C VAL A 283 31.37 47.61 -61.41
N SER A 284 31.16 48.77 -60.79
CA SER A 284 30.41 48.86 -59.52
C SER A 284 28.96 48.40 -59.71
N PHE A 285 28.34 48.78 -60.82
CA PHE A 285 26.95 48.45 -61.13
C PHE A 285 26.76 46.97 -61.39
N ALA A 286 27.60 46.35 -62.23
CA ALA A 286 27.56 44.90 -62.47
C ALA A 286 27.79 44.08 -61.17
N THR A 287 28.67 44.57 -60.29
CA THR A 287 28.89 43.94 -58.98
C THR A 287 27.65 44.07 -58.10
N ARG A 288 27.00 45.23 -58.08
CA ARG A 288 25.76 45.47 -57.32
C ARG A 288 24.60 44.62 -57.84
N GLU A 289 24.45 44.46 -59.16
CA GLU A 289 23.45 43.59 -59.78
C GLU A 289 23.55 42.17 -59.24
N ARG A 290 24.75 41.59 -59.31
CA ARG A 290 25.02 40.24 -58.86
C ARG A 290 24.70 40.06 -57.38
N THR A 291 25.16 40.98 -56.54
CA THR A 291 24.92 40.92 -55.09
C THR A 291 23.43 41.00 -54.77
N ILE A 292 22.67 41.86 -55.46
CA ILE A 292 21.24 42.00 -55.24
C ILE A 292 20.49 40.73 -55.65
N ILE A 293 20.80 40.16 -56.82
CA ILE A 293 20.19 38.91 -57.30
C ILE A 293 20.48 37.76 -56.31
N GLU A 294 21.72 37.66 -55.81
CA GLU A 294 22.09 36.66 -54.81
C GLU A 294 21.33 36.84 -53.50
N LEU A 295 21.17 38.08 -53.02
CA LEU A 295 20.41 38.38 -51.80
C LEU A 295 18.93 38.01 -51.94
N VAL A 296 18.29 38.33 -53.07
CA VAL A 296 16.89 37.97 -53.33
C VAL A 296 16.74 36.45 -53.42
N GLY A 297 17.67 35.76 -54.09
CA GLY A 297 17.69 34.30 -54.17
C GLY A 297 17.80 33.64 -52.79
N LYS A 298 18.74 34.12 -51.96
CA LYS A 298 18.94 33.64 -50.59
C LYS A 298 17.74 33.92 -49.69
N GLN A 299 17.10 35.08 -49.84
CA GLN A 299 15.88 35.42 -49.12
C GLN A 299 14.73 34.46 -49.50
N SER A 300 14.57 34.15 -50.79
CA SER A 300 13.56 33.22 -51.26
C SER A 300 13.80 31.80 -50.74
N SER A 301 15.05 31.31 -50.77
CA SER A 301 15.37 29.97 -50.25
C SER A 301 15.16 29.89 -48.73
N SER A 302 15.59 30.91 -47.99
CA SER A 302 15.40 30.98 -46.53
C SER A 302 13.91 30.99 -46.15
N ASN A 303 13.07 31.67 -46.94
CA ASN A 303 11.63 31.69 -46.71
C ASN A 303 10.97 30.32 -47.00
N GLN A 304 11.45 29.58 -48.01
CA GLN A 304 11.00 28.19 -48.26
C GLN A 304 11.41 27.22 -47.15
N GLU A 305 12.63 27.36 -46.62
CA GLU A 305 13.09 26.59 -45.47
C GLU A 305 12.23 26.89 -44.23
N LEU A 306 11.94 28.17 -43.97
CA LEU A 306 11.08 28.57 -42.88
C LEU A 306 9.70 27.91 -42.98
N TYR A 307 9.10 27.90 -44.18
CA TYR A 307 7.84 27.23 -44.43
C TYR A 307 7.89 25.72 -44.12
N SER A 308 8.94 25.03 -44.57
CA SER A 308 9.06 23.58 -44.32
C SER A 308 9.27 23.26 -42.83
N VAL A 309 9.98 24.10 -42.09
CA VAL A 309 10.14 24.01 -40.63
C VAL A 309 8.78 24.10 -39.93
N PHE A 310 7.91 25.03 -40.34
CA PHE A 310 6.58 25.16 -39.74
C PHE A 310 5.66 23.98 -40.03
N LEU A 311 5.71 23.42 -41.24
CA LEU A 311 4.97 22.18 -41.56
C LEU A 311 5.46 20.98 -40.73
N ALA A 312 6.78 20.87 -40.54
CA ALA A 312 7.35 19.82 -39.69
C ALA A 312 6.95 20.02 -38.22
N PHE A 313 6.92 21.26 -37.75
CA PHE A 313 6.45 21.61 -36.39
C PHE A 313 4.99 21.19 -36.17
N ASP A 314 4.09 21.51 -37.10
CA ASP A 314 2.67 21.11 -37.07
C ASP A 314 2.52 19.59 -36.92
N LYS A 315 3.20 18.83 -37.79
CA LYS A 315 3.19 17.36 -37.74
C LYS A 315 3.76 16.79 -36.43
N ASN A 316 4.83 17.38 -35.92
CA ASN A 316 5.44 16.96 -34.65
C ASN A 316 4.50 17.23 -33.48
N PHE A 317 3.82 18.37 -33.49
CA PHE A 317 2.84 18.71 -32.46
C PHE A 317 1.67 17.71 -32.45
N GLU A 318 1.10 17.39 -33.61
CA GLU A 318 0.08 16.35 -33.75
C GLU A 318 0.52 14.99 -33.20
N THR A 319 1.78 14.62 -33.47
CA THR A 319 2.34 13.35 -32.95
C THR A 319 2.45 13.38 -31.43
N ILE A 320 2.98 14.47 -30.86
CA ILE A 320 3.11 14.65 -29.41
C ILE A 320 1.73 14.65 -28.74
N TYR A 321 0.75 15.34 -29.33
CA TYR A 321 -0.61 15.39 -28.83
C TYR A 321 -1.22 13.99 -28.73
N ASN A 322 -1.14 13.19 -29.81
CA ASN A 322 -1.65 11.83 -29.83
C ASN A 322 -0.93 10.92 -28.81
N GLN A 323 0.38 11.07 -28.64
CA GLN A 323 1.14 10.34 -27.62
C GLN A 323 0.70 10.72 -26.20
N ILE A 324 0.46 12.00 -25.95
CA ILE A 324 -0.06 12.49 -24.66
C ILE A 324 -1.44 11.89 -24.38
N GLN A 325 -2.34 11.84 -25.36
CA GLN A 325 -3.67 11.22 -25.18
C GLN A 325 -3.58 9.74 -24.82
N LEU A 326 -2.74 8.97 -25.53
CA LEU A 326 -2.49 7.56 -25.20
C LEU A 326 -1.91 7.40 -23.80
N PHE A 327 -0.95 8.25 -23.42
CA PHE A 327 -0.36 8.23 -22.09
C PHE A 327 -1.39 8.52 -20.99
N ILE A 328 -2.27 9.50 -21.20
CA ILE A 328 -3.38 9.81 -20.29
C ILE A 328 -4.32 8.60 -20.15
N GLU A 329 -4.62 7.91 -21.25
CA GLU A 329 -5.46 6.70 -21.21
C GLU A 329 -4.82 5.59 -20.37
N VAL A 330 -3.51 5.35 -20.54
CA VAL A 330 -2.76 4.39 -19.71
C VAL A 330 -2.81 4.77 -18.23
N ILE A 331 -2.63 6.05 -17.88
CA ILE A 331 -2.72 6.48 -16.48
C ILE A 331 -4.15 6.27 -15.94
N LYS A 332 -5.19 6.59 -16.71
CA LYS A 332 -6.59 6.35 -16.30
C LYS A 332 -6.85 4.87 -16.02
N VAL A 333 -6.32 3.97 -16.85
CA VAL A 333 -6.41 2.51 -16.62
C VAL A 333 -5.66 2.11 -15.35
N ASN A 334 -4.44 2.61 -15.13
CA ASN A 334 -3.68 2.32 -13.92
C ASN A 334 -4.40 2.81 -12.64
N ILE A 335 -4.98 4.00 -12.67
CA ILE A 335 -5.82 4.53 -11.57
C ILE A 335 -6.99 3.59 -11.29
N LYS A 336 -7.69 3.14 -12.35
CA LYS A 336 -8.80 2.18 -12.23
C LYS A 336 -8.35 0.84 -11.63
N ASN A 337 -7.13 0.40 -11.91
CA ASN A 337 -6.58 -0.85 -11.38
C ASN A 337 -6.14 -0.74 -9.91
N ILE A 338 -5.77 0.46 -9.43
CA ILE A 338 -5.41 0.69 -8.02
C ILE A 338 -6.66 0.77 -7.13
N SER A 339 -7.78 1.27 -7.66
CA SER A 339 -9.01 1.44 -6.88
C SER A 339 -9.50 0.15 -6.19
N PRO A 340 -9.53 -1.03 -6.83
CA PRO A 340 -9.84 -2.30 -6.17
C PRO A 340 -8.85 -2.68 -5.04
N VAL A 341 -7.58 -2.28 -5.14
CA VAL A 341 -6.57 -2.56 -4.10
C VAL A 341 -6.87 -1.75 -2.85
N ILE A 342 -7.23 -0.47 -3.01
CA ILE A 342 -7.67 0.39 -1.89
C ILE A 342 -8.92 -0.21 -1.23
N GLN A 343 -9.92 -0.61 -2.02
CA GLN A 343 -11.12 -1.27 -1.50
C GLN A 343 -10.80 -2.55 -0.74
N LEU A 344 -9.88 -3.38 -1.25
CA LEU A 344 -9.43 -4.58 -0.57
C LEU A 344 -8.76 -4.26 0.76
N HIS A 345 -7.94 -3.21 0.84
CA HIS A 345 -7.34 -2.78 2.10
C HIS A 345 -8.40 -2.31 3.11
N GLU A 346 -9.39 -1.52 2.69
CA GLU A 346 -10.49 -1.08 3.55
C GLU A 346 -11.32 -2.26 4.06
N ILE A 347 -11.64 -3.22 3.19
CA ILE A 347 -12.33 -4.46 3.58
C ILE A 347 -11.48 -5.26 4.58
N THR A 348 -10.18 -5.43 4.31
CA THR A 348 -9.26 -6.14 5.21
C THR A 348 -9.18 -5.48 6.58
N ILE A 349 -9.15 -4.14 6.63
CA ILE A 349 -9.21 -3.38 7.89
C ILE A 349 -10.49 -3.72 8.64
N GLN A 350 -11.65 -3.63 7.97
CA GLN A 350 -12.94 -3.89 8.60
C GLN A 350 -13.09 -5.35 9.06
N GLU A 351 -12.62 -6.31 8.26
CA GLU A 351 -12.61 -7.73 8.62
C GLU A 351 -11.69 -8.01 9.80
N ALA A 352 -10.52 -7.36 9.87
CA ALA A 352 -9.60 -7.47 10.99
C ALA A 352 -10.23 -6.90 12.28
N GLU A 353 -10.85 -5.73 12.23
CA GLU A 353 -11.56 -5.14 13.37
C GLU A 353 -12.73 -6.03 13.84
N ASN A 354 -13.52 -6.57 12.91
CA ASN A 354 -14.59 -7.52 13.25
C ASN A 354 -14.04 -8.81 13.88
N LEU A 355 -12.89 -9.29 13.41
CA LEU A 355 -12.22 -10.47 13.98
C LEU A 355 -11.72 -10.18 15.40
N ASP A 356 -11.18 -8.99 15.68
CA ASP A 356 -10.79 -8.58 17.04
C ASP A 356 -11.99 -8.61 17.99
N LEU A 357 -13.12 -8.06 17.56
CA LEU A 357 -14.37 -8.09 18.33
C LEU A 357 -14.85 -9.52 18.58
N ALA A 358 -14.92 -10.36 17.55
CA ALA A 358 -15.39 -11.74 17.69
C ALA A 358 -14.49 -12.58 18.60
N ILE A 359 -13.16 -12.41 18.51
CA ILE A 359 -12.21 -13.09 19.40
C ILE A 359 -12.32 -12.55 20.82
N SER A 360 -12.46 -11.23 20.99
CA SER A 360 -12.67 -10.62 22.30
C SER A 360 -13.93 -11.17 22.98
N ASP A 361 -15.05 -11.21 22.26
CA ASP A 361 -16.32 -11.75 22.76
C ASP A 361 -16.21 -13.24 23.13
N PHE A 362 -15.55 -14.04 22.28
CA PHE A 362 -15.31 -15.46 22.57
C PHE A 362 -14.48 -15.65 23.85
N ILE A 363 -13.40 -14.89 23.99
CA ILE A 363 -12.54 -14.98 25.16
C ILE A 363 -13.26 -14.45 26.40
N ASP A 364 -14.00 -13.34 26.30
CA ASP A 364 -14.75 -12.78 27.43
C ASP A 364 -15.82 -13.75 27.95
N ASN A 365 -16.55 -14.41 27.05
CA ASN A 365 -17.46 -15.48 27.44
C ASN A 365 -16.74 -16.65 28.12
N SER A 366 -15.57 -17.04 27.61
CA SER A 366 -14.76 -18.12 28.19
C SER A 366 -14.24 -17.75 29.59
N LEU A 367 -13.74 -16.52 29.76
CA LEU A 367 -13.31 -15.99 31.05
C LEU A 367 -14.48 -15.96 32.03
N GLN A 368 -15.66 -15.50 31.61
CA GLN A 368 -16.85 -15.48 32.46
C GLN A 368 -17.26 -16.88 32.95
N ILE A 369 -17.18 -17.91 32.11
CA ILE A 369 -17.48 -19.31 32.46
C ILE A 369 -16.47 -19.85 33.47
N LEU A 370 -15.18 -19.52 33.30
CA LEU A 370 -14.09 -20.05 34.14
C LEU A 370 -13.95 -19.30 35.48
N ASN A 371 -14.34 -18.02 35.54
CA ASN A 371 -14.15 -17.14 36.70
C ASN A 371 -14.64 -17.72 38.05
N PRO A 372 -15.77 -18.45 38.14
CA PRO A 372 -16.19 -19.05 39.42
C PRO A 372 -15.29 -20.18 39.94
N TYR A 373 -14.40 -20.72 39.12
CA TYR A 373 -13.60 -21.91 39.42
C TYR A 373 -12.11 -21.63 39.60
N ILE A 374 -11.67 -20.37 39.43
CA ILE A 374 -10.27 -20.00 39.62
C ILE A 374 -9.90 -20.00 41.11
N THR A 375 -8.64 -20.33 41.40
CA THR A 375 -8.09 -20.36 42.76
C THR A 375 -7.29 -19.11 43.11
N SER A 376 -7.01 -18.25 42.12
CA SER A 376 -6.35 -16.95 42.27
C SER A 376 -6.72 -16.00 41.14
N ASP A 377 -6.92 -14.72 41.47
CA ASP A 377 -7.15 -13.63 40.49
C ASP A 377 -5.84 -13.04 39.94
N THR A 378 -4.68 -13.42 40.51
CA THR A 378 -3.39 -12.93 40.05
C THR A 378 -2.90 -13.71 38.82
N ILE A 379 -2.47 -12.96 37.80
CA ILE A 379 -1.81 -13.53 36.63
C ILE A 379 -0.52 -14.21 37.08
N GLN A 380 -0.46 -15.52 36.89
CA GLN A 380 0.75 -16.30 37.16
C GLN A 380 1.78 -16.04 36.05
N THR A 381 2.87 -15.36 36.41
CA THR A 381 3.89 -14.87 35.47
C THR A 381 4.53 -15.96 34.63
N ASP A 382 4.70 -17.16 35.18
CA ASP A 382 5.36 -18.28 34.48
C ASP A 382 4.53 -18.77 33.29
N HIS A 383 3.21 -18.98 33.49
CA HIS A 383 2.31 -19.41 32.43
C HIS A 383 2.07 -18.31 31.38
N ALA A 384 1.97 -17.06 31.83
CA ALA A 384 1.86 -15.93 30.93
C ALA A 384 3.10 -15.79 30.02
N SER A 385 4.30 -16.03 30.57
CA SER A 385 5.55 -16.01 29.81
C SER A 385 5.61 -17.13 28.76
N GLU A 386 5.12 -18.33 29.09
CA GLU A 386 5.03 -19.46 28.15
C GLU A 386 4.13 -19.13 26.94
N VAL A 387 2.98 -18.50 27.18
CA VAL A 387 2.08 -18.04 26.11
C VAL A 387 2.76 -16.99 25.23
N ILE A 388 3.36 -15.97 25.83
CA ILE A 388 4.08 -14.92 25.08
C ILE A 388 5.20 -15.55 24.23
N TYR A 389 5.95 -16.51 24.76
CA TYR A 389 6.99 -17.22 24.01
C TYR A 389 6.42 -18.00 22.82
N ARG A 390 5.30 -18.72 23.01
CA ARG A 390 4.61 -19.42 21.92
C ARG A 390 4.13 -18.47 20.82
N ILE A 391 3.59 -17.31 21.20
CA ILE A 391 3.15 -16.28 20.24
C ILE A 391 4.36 -15.71 19.50
N ARG A 392 5.39 -15.27 20.24
CA ARG A 392 6.62 -14.69 19.71
C ARG A 392 7.25 -15.57 18.63
N ASN A 393 7.33 -16.89 18.84
CA ASN A 393 7.93 -17.82 17.88
C ASN A 393 7.20 -17.92 16.53
N ARG A 394 5.99 -17.38 16.44
CA ARG A 394 5.21 -17.30 15.19
C ARG A 394 5.35 -15.95 14.49
N LEU A 395 5.84 -14.92 15.19
CA LEU A 395 5.97 -13.56 14.67
C LEU A 395 7.28 -13.42 13.86
N THR A 396 7.22 -12.62 12.80
CA THR A 396 8.34 -12.51 11.84
C THR A 396 8.77 -11.08 11.58
N THR A 397 7.92 -10.10 11.86
CA THR A 397 8.16 -8.68 11.58
C THR A 397 8.47 -7.90 12.86
N SER A 398 9.28 -6.83 12.74
CA SER A 398 9.59 -5.95 13.88
C SER A 398 8.32 -5.34 14.50
N ARG A 399 7.32 -5.00 13.66
CA ARG A 399 6.06 -4.39 14.13
C ARG A 399 5.20 -5.35 14.95
N GLU A 400 5.18 -6.63 14.59
CA GLU A 400 4.51 -7.66 15.38
C GLU A 400 5.21 -7.84 16.74
N LEU A 401 6.55 -7.78 16.75
CA LEU A 401 7.35 -7.86 17.97
C LEU A 401 7.13 -6.65 18.89
N ASP A 402 7.08 -5.44 18.34
CA ASP A 402 6.78 -4.20 19.09
C ASP A 402 5.38 -4.23 19.71
N ALA A 403 4.40 -4.77 18.97
CA ALA A 403 3.04 -4.99 19.47
C ALA A 403 3.03 -6.00 20.63
N LEU A 404 3.79 -7.10 20.52
CA LEU A 404 3.90 -8.09 21.59
C LEU A 404 4.65 -7.54 22.82
N GLU A 405 5.68 -6.73 22.63
CA GLU A 405 6.39 -6.05 23.72
C GLU A 405 5.46 -5.12 24.50
N SER A 406 4.55 -4.44 23.80
CA SER A 406 3.53 -3.58 24.42
C SER A 406 2.58 -4.39 25.32
N VAL A 407 2.27 -5.64 24.97
CA VAL A 407 1.49 -6.56 25.81
C VAL A 407 2.24 -6.97 27.06
N VAL A 408 3.53 -7.33 26.93
CA VAL A 408 4.38 -7.70 28.08
C VAL A 408 4.42 -6.58 29.10
N LYS A 409 4.55 -5.32 28.63
CA LYS A 409 4.51 -4.12 29.48
C LYS A 409 3.16 -3.92 30.14
N GLU A 410 2.05 -4.04 29.40
CA GLU A 410 0.72 -3.79 29.94
C GLU A 410 0.28 -4.84 30.98
N LEU A 411 0.71 -6.09 30.80
CA LEU A 411 0.43 -7.18 31.75
C LEU A 411 1.44 -7.25 32.91
N ASN A 412 2.40 -6.32 32.99
CA ASN A 412 3.46 -6.30 34.01
C ASN A 412 4.22 -7.64 34.13
N LEU A 413 4.50 -8.30 33.01
CA LEU A 413 5.20 -9.59 32.99
C LEU A 413 6.73 -9.38 33.12
N ASP A 414 7.43 -10.39 33.66
CA ASP A 414 8.87 -10.29 33.97
C ASP A 414 9.71 -10.00 32.71
N SER A 415 10.67 -9.08 32.87
CA SER A 415 11.54 -8.50 31.82
C SER A 415 12.49 -9.50 31.12
N LYS A 416 12.44 -10.78 31.49
CA LYS A 416 13.33 -11.84 30.98
C LYS A 416 12.83 -12.53 29.71
N ILE A 417 11.66 -12.16 29.20
CA ILE A 417 11.14 -12.71 27.95
C ILE A 417 11.96 -12.15 26.78
N ASP A 418 12.80 -12.99 26.17
CA ASP A 418 13.60 -12.60 25.00
C ASP A 418 12.71 -12.44 23.76
N LEU A 419 12.30 -11.19 23.50
CA LEU A 419 11.53 -10.81 22.32
C LEU A 419 12.41 -10.46 21.11
N LYS A 420 13.74 -10.66 21.17
CA LYS A 420 14.63 -10.32 20.05
C LYS A 420 14.26 -11.11 18.80
N ARG A 421 14.37 -10.48 17.63
CA ARG A 421 14.15 -11.11 16.34
C ARG A 421 15.10 -12.31 16.15
N GLN A 422 14.57 -13.52 15.98
CA GLN A 422 15.35 -14.73 15.73
C GLN A 422 15.50 -15.09 14.24
N ASN A 423 14.73 -14.46 13.36
CA ASN A 423 14.74 -14.73 11.92
C ASN A 423 15.16 -13.49 11.10
N ASN A 424 16.17 -13.69 10.24
CA ASN A 424 16.55 -12.77 9.16
C ASN A 424 15.65 -12.90 7.92
N LEU A 425 14.72 -13.86 7.92
CA LEU A 425 13.75 -14.06 6.85
C LEU A 425 12.52 -13.20 7.11
N ILE A 426 12.55 -12.01 6.52
CA ILE A 426 11.49 -11.30 5.77
C ILE A 426 11.91 -9.83 5.81
N GLU A 427 12.80 -9.49 4.88
CA GLU A 427 12.84 -8.19 4.21
C GLU A 427 12.79 -8.52 2.72
N LEU A 428 11.59 -8.79 2.23
CA LEU A 428 11.30 -8.68 0.81
C LEU A 428 10.21 -7.62 0.70
N PHE A 429 10.66 -6.37 0.84
CA PHE A 429 10.43 -5.22 -0.02
C PHE A 429 10.83 -3.93 0.72
#